data_AF-A0A3B8WTQ4-F1
#
_entry.id   AF-A0A3B8WTQ4-F1
#
_cell.length_a   1.000
_cell.length_b   1.000
_cell.length_c   1.000
_cell.angle_alpha   90.00
_cell.angle_beta   90.00
_cell.angle_gamma   90.00
#
_symmetry.space_group_name_H-M   'P 1'
#
loop_
_entity.id
_entity.type
_entity.pdbx_description
1 polymer ?
#
loop_
_entity_poly.entity_id
_entity_poly.type
_entity_poly.pdbx_seq_one_letter_code
_entity_poly.pdbx_strand_id
1 'polypeptide(L)'
;NWKMWIENSADGYHVMSTHGSNMYLDAMFGGKKQQGGGAGLFDSLTARDLGNGHAELDMRPMRRQMGMKATGEWSGKVPEEAVAEYQQAMADFYGKERAEQILVDGPAHAIIFPNLFIILQELRWSVPVSPDETYIYYAPALLKGAPDAINTLRLREDEGAYGPAGFQLADDIEVWQRNYTGLDARMNEWIMMHRGMGNPSWVDEEGATVEGHLSELNQRTQWMHYKKVMTGQY
;
A
#
# COMPACT_ATOMS: atom_id res chain seq x y z
N ASN A 1 11.19 12.35 10.85
CA ASN A 1 12.16 11.35 10.34
C ASN A 1 11.57 10.52 9.21
N TRP A 2 12.23 10.42 8.06
CA TRP A 2 11.75 9.66 6.90
C TRP A 2 11.45 8.17 7.15
N LYS A 3 12.10 7.57 8.16
CA LYS A 3 11.91 6.15 8.46
C LYS A 3 10.52 5.84 9.03
N MET A 4 9.86 6.81 9.67
CA MET A 4 8.47 6.64 10.13
C MET A 4 7.52 6.41 8.96
N TRP A 5 7.75 7.16 7.88
CA TRP A 5 6.94 7.09 6.67
C TRP A 5 7.13 5.75 5.95
N ILE A 6 8.38 5.31 5.74
CA ILE A 6 8.63 4.06 5.01
C ILE A 6 8.20 2.82 5.80
N GLU A 7 8.36 2.83 7.13
CA GLU A 7 7.92 1.73 8.00
C GLU A 7 6.40 1.55 7.95
N ASN A 8 5.66 2.65 8.06
CA ASN A 8 4.21 2.68 7.93
C ASN A 8 3.73 2.33 6.52
N SER A 9 4.51 2.66 5.48
CA SER A 9 4.15 2.33 4.09
C SER A 9 4.02 0.82 3.86
N ALA A 10 4.66 -0.02 4.68
CA ALA A 10 4.56 -1.48 4.64
C ALA A 10 3.56 -2.06 5.65
N ASP A 11 2.89 -1.20 6.41
CA ASP A 11 1.98 -1.60 7.48
C ASP A 11 0.56 -1.80 6.95
N GLY A 12 0.07 -3.02 7.02
CA GLY A 12 -1.31 -3.35 6.69
C GLY A 12 -2.25 -3.39 7.90
N TYR A 13 -1.72 -3.45 9.14
CA TYR A 13 -2.55 -3.60 10.33
C TYR A 13 -3.06 -2.26 10.86
N HIS A 14 -2.34 -1.15 10.65
CA HIS A 14 -2.78 0.16 11.14
C HIS A 14 -4.07 0.63 10.48
N VAL A 15 -4.37 0.16 9.27
CA VAL A 15 -5.50 0.59 8.44
C VAL A 15 -6.82 0.60 9.22
N MET A 16 -7.09 -0.47 9.97
CA MET A 16 -8.35 -0.62 10.71
C MET A 16 -8.44 0.25 11.96
N SER A 17 -7.32 0.68 12.53
CA SER A 17 -7.29 1.53 13.72
C SER A 17 -7.11 3.00 13.37
N THR A 18 -6.06 3.33 12.62
CA THR A 18 -5.65 4.69 12.28
C THR A 18 -6.69 5.38 11.41
N HIS A 19 -7.25 4.65 10.43
CA HIS A 19 -8.29 5.19 9.54
C HIS A 19 -9.71 4.80 9.96
N GLY A 20 -9.93 4.49 11.25
CA GLY A 20 -11.24 4.09 11.76
C GLY A 20 -12.34 5.13 11.54
N SER A 21 -11.98 6.42 11.54
CA SER A 21 -12.86 7.53 11.16
C SER A 21 -13.33 7.44 9.71
N ASN A 22 -12.41 7.15 8.78
CA ASN A 22 -12.72 6.99 7.35
C ASN A 22 -13.62 5.77 7.11
N MET A 23 -13.33 4.65 7.77
CA MET A 23 -14.18 3.45 7.73
C MET A 23 -15.60 3.73 8.27
N TYR A 24 -15.70 4.52 9.34
CA TYR A 24 -16.99 4.92 9.90
C TYR A 24 -17.78 5.82 8.95
N LEU A 25 -17.13 6.79 8.32
CA LEU A 25 -17.76 7.68 7.33
C LEU A 25 -18.23 6.89 6.10
N ASP A 26 -17.41 5.98 5.59
CA ASP A 26 -17.81 5.11 4.49
C ASP A 26 -19.01 4.23 4.87
N ALA A 27 -19.02 3.64 6.06
CA ALA A 27 -20.16 2.86 6.54
C ALA A 27 -21.45 3.69 6.73
N MET A 28 -21.32 4.97 7.10
CA MET A 28 -22.46 5.89 7.28
C MET A 28 -23.02 6.41 5.97
N PHE A 29 -22.15 6.79 5.02
CA PHE A 29 -22.53 7.57 3.83
C PHE A 29 -22.36 6.81 2.51
N GLY A 30 -21.63 5.70 2.48
CA GLY A 30 -21.31 4.90 1.28
C GLY A 30 -22.48 4.13 0.67
N GLY A 31 -23.66 4.20 1.30
CA GLY A 31 -24.83 3.42 0.87
C GLY A 31 -24.63 1.91 1.14
N LYS A 32 -25.73 1.16 1.30
CA LYS A 32 -25.69 -0.28 1.59
C LYS A 32 -25.12 -1.10 0.41
N LYS A 33 -23.81 -1.09 0.15
CA LYS A 33 -23.13 -2.02 -0.77
C LYS A 33 -21.62 -2.15 -0.46
N GLN A 34 -21.27 -2.67 0.72
CA GLN A 34 -20.09 -3.54 0.85
C GLN A 34 -20.44 -4.74 1.73
N GLN A 35 -21.12 -5.73 1.16
CA GLN A 35 -20.95 -7.10 1.64
C GLN A 35 -19.60 -7.57 1.07
N GLY A 36 -18.53 -7.57 1.88
CA GLY A 36 -17.27 -8.16 1.41
C GLY A 36 -16.04 -7.98 2.29
N GLY A 37 -15.99 -7.01 3.20
CA GLY A 37 -14.79 -6.73 4.01
C GLY A 37 -14.93 -7.16 5.47
N GLY A 38 -15.11 -8.44 5.74
CA GLY A 38 -14.94 -8.94 7.12
C GLY A 38 -13.46 -8.85 7.53
N ALA A 39 -13.18 -8.82 8.85
CA ALA A 39 -11.82 -8.86 9.39
C ALA A 39 -10.92 -9.95 8.76
N GLY A 40 -11.52 -11.06 8.29
CA GLY A 40 -10.82 -12.15 7.62
C GLY A 40 -10.31 -11.88 6.20
N LEU A 41 -10.66 -10.75 5.58
CA LEU A 41 -10.16 -10.43 4.23
C LEU A 41 -8.76 -9.83 4.27
N PHE A 42 -8.47 -8.97 5.27
CA PHE A 42 -7.12 -8.47 5.54
C PHE A 42 -6.16 -9.59 6.00
N ASP A 43 -6.69 -10.68 6.56
CA ASP A 43 -5.90 -11.87 6.90
C ASP A 43 -5.32 -12.59 5.66
N SER A 44 -5.88 -12.32 4.46
CA SER A 44 -5.37 -12.86 3.20
C SER A 44 -4.19 -12.05 2.63
N LEU A 45 -3.89 -10.88 3.19
CA LEU A 45 -2.70 -10.12 2.81
C LEU A 45 -1.44 -10.85 3.24
N THR A 46 -0.44 -10.83 2.36
CA THR A 46 0.87 -11.43 2.63
C THR A 46 1.97 -10.38 2.55
N ALA A 47 2.94 -10.46 3.45
CA ALA A 47 4.16 -9.69 3.42
C ALA A 47 5.21 -10.47 2.61
N ARG A 48 5.87 -9.82 1.64
CA ARG A 48 6.90 -10.43 0.78
C ARG A 48 8.23 -9.70 0.93
N ASP A 49 9.27 -10.45 1.27
CA ASP A 49 10.67 -9.99 1.21
C ASP A 49 11.18 -10.14 -0.23
N LEU A 50 11.39 -9.01 -0.89
CA LEU A 50 11.88 -8.94 -2.28
C LEU A 50 13.42 -8.81 -2.35
N GLY A 51 14.11 -8.90 -1.21
CA GLY A 51 15.55 -8.74 -1.07
C GLY A 51 15.99 -7.27 -1.03
N ASN A 52 17.21 -7.04 -0.53
CA ASN A 52 17.85 -5.71 -0.48
C ASN A 52 16.98 -4.60 0.15
N GLY A 53 16.15 -4.95 1.15
CA GLY A 53 15.26 -4.00 1.81
C GLY A 53 14.00 -3.67 1.02
N HIS A 54 13.85 -4.17 -0.21
CA HIS A 54 12.61 -4.10 -0.96
C HIS A 54 11.57 -5.05 -0.35
N ALA A 55 10.32 -4.59 -0.28
CA ALA A 55 9.25 -5.35 0.35
C ALA A 55 7.91 -5.07 -0.33
N GLU A 56 6.96 -6.00 -0.24
CA GLU A 56 5.60 -5.83 -0.77
C GLU A 56 4.55 -6.31 0.23
N LEU A 57 3.51 -5.51 0.42
CA LEU A 57 2.27 -5.95 1.04
C LEU A 57 1.35 -6.46 -0.08
N ASP A 58 1.39 -7.75 -0.34
CA ASP A 58 0.72 -8.35 -1.48
C ASP A 58 -0.79 -8.46 -1.23
N MET A 59 -1.52 -7.63 -1.99
CA MET A 59 -2.98 -7.60 -1.99
C MET A 59 -3.61 -8.55 -3.02
N ARG A 60 -2.83 -9.20 -3.90
CA ARG A 60 -3.36 -10.07 -4.95
C ARG A 60 -4.23 -11.21 -4.40
N PRO A 61 -3.88 -11.91 -3.30
CA PRO A 61 -4.74 -12.95 -2.74
C PRO A 61 -6.12 -12.41 -2.35
N MET A 62 -6.14 -11.25 -1.68
CA MET A 62 -7.36 -10.55 -1.28
C MET A 62 -8.20 -10.15 -2.50
N ARG A 63 -7.59 -9.50 -3.49
CA ARG A 63 -8.28 -9.03 -4.71
C ARG A 63 -8.90 -10.17 -5.51
N ARG A 64 -8.18 -11.29 -5.63
CA ARG A 64 -8.67 -12.52 -6.28
C ARG A 64 -9.82 -13.15 -5.50
N GLN A 65 -9.74 -13.21 -4.17
CA GLN A 65 -10.82 -13.73 -3.32
C GLN A 65 -12.10 -12.88 -3.40
N MET A 66 -11.97 -11.56 -3.49
CA MET A 66 -13.10 -10.65 -3.72
C MET A 66 -13.72 -10.77 -5.12
N GLY A 67 -13.04 -11.47 -6.05
CA GLY A 67 -13.50 -11.58 -7.43
C GLY A 67 -13.51 -10.24 -8.17
N MET A 68 -12.53 -9.36 -7.90
CA MET A 68 -12.39 -8.08 -8.61
C MET A 68 -12.22 -8.35 -10.11
N LYS A 69 -13.09 -7.77 -10.95
CA LYS A 69 -13.09 -7.96 -12.42
C LYS A 69 -12.49 -6.79 -13.21
N ALA A 70 -12.31 -5.68 -12.51
CA ALA A 70 -11.57 -4.50 -12.92
C ALA A 70 -10.89 -4.00 -11.64
N THR A 71 -10.06 -2.98 -11.73
CA THR A 71 -9.36 -2.39 -10.58
C THR A 71 -10.28 -1.84 -9.49
N GLY A 72 -11.61 -2.05 -9.52
CA GLY A 72 -12.63 -2.10 -8.45
C GLY A 72 -12.79 -0.89 -7.52
N GLU A 73 -11.68 -0.26 -7.17
CA GLU A 73 -11.53 1.04 -6.53
C GLU A 73 -12.09 2.18 -7.42
N TRP A 74 -12.12 2.00 -8.74
CA TRP A 74 -12.49 3.04 -9.72
C TRP A 74 -13.87 2.86 -10.34
N SER A 75 -14.33 1.61 -10.51
CA SER A 75 -15.43 1.32 -11.42
C SER A 75 -16.80 1.80 -10.93
N GLY A 76 -16.98 2.06 -9.63
CA GLY A 76 -18.27 2.48 -9.08
C GLY A 76 -18.71 3.89 -9.49
N LYS A 77 -17.77 4.75 -9.92
CA LYS A 77 -18.03 6.16 -10.24
C LYS A 77 -17.62 6.56 -11.67
N VAL A 78 -17.04 5.63 -12.45
CA VAL A 78 -16.71 5.83 -13.88
C VAL A 78 -17.86 5.31 -14.74
N PRO A 79 -18.22 5.97 -15.86
CA PRO A 79 -19.19 5.43 -16.82
C PRO A 79 -18.80 4.04 -17.33
N GLU A 80 -19.76 3.13 -17.46
CA GLU A 80 -19.53 1.72 -17.85
C GLU A 80 -18.86 1.62 -19.22
N GLU A 81 -19.20 2.51 -20.16
CA GLU A 81 -18.61 2.57 -21.49
C GLU A 81 -17.11 2.87 -21.45
N ALA A 82 -16.66 3.75 -20.56
CA ALA A 82 -15.25 4.11 -20.42
C ALA A 82 -14.46 2.95 -19.80
N VAL A 83 -15.07 2.21 -18.86
CA VAL A 83 -14.47 0.99 -18.30
C VAL A 83 -14.34 -0.08 -19.38
N ALA A 84 -15.39 -0.33 -20.16
CA ALA A 84 -15.39 -1.32 -21.23
C ALA A 84 -14.36 -0.98 -22.33
N GLU A 85 -14.26 0.29 -22.72
CA GLU A 85 -13.27 0.77 -23.69
C GLU A 85 -11.84 0.49 -23.20
N TYR A 86 -11.54 0.81 -21.94
CA TYR A 86 -10.21 0.55 -21.39
C TYR A 86 -9.90 -0.95 -21.28
N GLN A 87 -10.87 -1.77 -20.87
CA GLN A 87 -10.72 -3.23 -20.82
C GLN A 87 -10.43 -3.81 -22.20
N GLN A 88 -11.13 -3.34 -23.24
CA GLN A 88 -10.89 -3.78 -24.61
C GLN A 88 -9.49 -3.37 -25.07
N ALA A 89 -9.07 -2.13 -24.82
CA ALA A 89 -7.72 -1.66 -25.18
C ALA A 89 -6.62 -2.49 -24.48
N MET A 90 -6.82 -2.84 -23.20
CA MET A 90 -5.90 -3.73 -22.47
C MET A 90 -5.86 -5.13 -23.08
N ALA A 91 -7.02 -5.68 -23.45
CA ALA A 91 -7.12 -7.00 -24.09
C ALA A 91 -6.47 -7.03 -25.49
N ASP A 92 -6.64 -5.96 -26.27
CA ASP A 92 -6.03 -5.82 -27.60
C ASP A 92 -4.49 -5.75 -27.51
N PHE A 93 -3.96 -5.12 -26.46
CA PHE A 93 -2.51 -4.95 -26.27
C PHE A 93 -1.83 -6.16 -25.62
N TYR A 94 -2.39 -6.68 -24.52
CA TYR A 94 -1.78 -7.75 -23.73
C TYR A 94 -2.30 -9.15 -24.06
N GLY A 95 -3.39 -9.25 -24.83
CA GLY A 95 -4.19 -10.47 -24.90
C GLY A 95 -5.16 -10.57 -23.71
N LYS A 96 -6.31 -11.21 -23.95
CA LYS A 96 -7.43 -11.26 -23.00
C LYS A 96 -7.04 -11.75 -21.60
N GLU A 97 -6.38 -12.91 -21.52
CA GLU A 97 -6.03 -13.55 -20.24
C GLU A 97 -5.08 -12.69 -19.40
N ARG A 98 -4.04 -12.13 -20.05
CA ARG A 98 -3.07 -11.28 -19.36
C ARG A 98 -3.67 -9.94 -18.95
N ALA A 99 -4.54 -9.35 -19.79
CA ALA A 99 -5.26 -8.13 -19.46
C ALA A 99 -6.16 -8.33 -18.23
N GLU A 100 -6.96 -9.41 -18.23
CA GLU A 100 -7.80 -9.77 -17.08
C GLU A 100 -6.94 -9.95 -15.81
N GLN A 101 -5.82 -10.67 -15.91
CA GLN A 101 -4.91 -10.83 -14.78
C GLN A 101 -4.37 -9.50 -14.26
N ILE A 102 -3.87 -8.61 -15.12
CA ILE A 102 -3.34 -7.30 -14.70
C ILE A 102 -4.41 -6.46 -13.99
N LEU A 103 -5.64 -6.49 -14.51
CA LEU A 103 -6.76 -5.72 -13.95
C LEU A 103 -7.24 -6.26 -12.60
N VAL A 104 -7.17 -7.58 -12.38
CA VAL A 104 -7.49 -8.22 -11.09
C VAL A 104 -6.36 -8.05 -10.08
N ASP A 105 -5.13 -8.32 -10.50
CA ASP A 105 -3.95 -8.29 -9.64
C ASP A 105 -3.64 -6.87 -9.19
N GLY A 106 -4.01 -5.86 -9.97
CA GLY A 106 -3.92 -4.45 -9.62
C GLY A 106 -2.47 -3.96 -9.44
N PRO A 107 -2.30 -2.72 -8.99
CA PRO A 107 -0.98 -2.17 -8.70
C PRO A 107 -0.34 -2.81 -7.47
N ALA A 108 0.99 -2.85 -7.46
CA ALA A 108 1.76 -3.30 -6.31
C ALA A 108 1.61 -2.32 -5.13
N HIS A 109 1.66 -2.86 -3.91
CA HIS A 109 1.85 -2.07 -2.68
C HIS A 109 3.25 -2.38 -2.17
N ALA A 110 4.23 -1.71 -2.78
CA ALA A 110 5.62 -2.11 -2.70
C ALA A 110 6.53 -0.95 -2.28
N ILE A 111 7.50 -1.29 -1.44
CA ILE A 111 8.59 -0.42 -1.03
C ILE A 111 9.81 -0.79 -1.84
N ILE A 112 10.33 0.21 -2.54
CA ILE A 112 11.64 0.17 -3.17
C ILE A 112 12.59 0.94 -2.26
N PHE A 113 13.33 0.19 -1.43
CA PHE A 113 14.39 0.74 -0.58
C PHE A 113 15.33 1.68 -1.38
N PRO A 114 15.71 2.84 -0.83
CA PRO A 114 15.45 3.26 0.55
C PRO A 114 14.10 3.94 0.78
N ASN A 115 13.56 4.64 -0.22
CA ASN A 115 12.61 5.73 0.05
C ASN A 115 11.54 5.92 -1.03
N LEU A 116 11.29 4.92 -1.88
CA LEU A 116 10.21 4.94 -2.87
C LEU A 116 9.12 3.96 -2.47
N PHE A 117 7.87 4.41 -2.54
CA PHE A 117 6.68 3.64 -2.19
C PHE A 117 5.67 3.71 -3.34
N ILE A 118 5.20 2.55 -3.74
CA ILE A 118 4.16 2.36 -4.76
C ILE A 118 2.93 1.86 -4.03
N ILE A 119 1.81 2.57 -4.16
CA ILE A 119 0.55 2.20 -3.51
C ILE A 119 -0.60 2.61 -4.40
N LEU A 120 -1.54 1.70 -4.64
CA LEU A 120 -2.69 1.95 -5.50
C LEU A 120 -2.23 2.59 -6.83
N GLN A 121 -2.69 3.78 -7.11
CA GLN A 121 -2.36 4.54 -8.31
C GLN A 121 -1.19 5.50 -8.15
N GLU A 122 -0.42 5.43 -7.07
CA GLU A 122 0.47 6.52 -6.66
C GLU A 122 1.91 6.06 -6.55
N LEU A 123 2.78 7.00 -6.90
CA LEU A 123 4.19 6.96 -6.59
C LEU A 123 4.46 7.99 -5.50
N ARG A 124 5.09 7.54 -4.42
CA ARG A 124 5.45 8.41 -3.31
C ARG A 124 6.91 8.24 -2.98
N TRP A 125 7.59 9.34 -2.68
CA TRP A 125 8.98 9.26 -2.24
C TRP A 125 9.27 10.29 -1.17
N SER A 126 10.17 9.93 -0.26
CA SER A 126 10.66 10.85 0.76
C SER A 126 12.05 11.37 0.41
N VAL A 127 12.28 12.66 0.65
CA VAL A 127 13.58 13.32 0.56
C VAL A 127 13.98 13.71 1.98
N PRO A 128 14.85 12.93 2.65
CA PRO A 128 15.33 13.27 3.98
C PRO A 128 16.20 14.53 3.94
N VAL A 129 15.89 15.51 4.79
CA VAL A 129 16.68 16.76 4.93
C VAL A 129 17.55 16.70 6.19
N SER A 130 16.97 16.24 7.30
CA SER A 130 17.63 16.07 8.59
C SER A 130 17.00 14.89 9.35
N PRO A 131 17.46 14.55 10.57
CA PRO A 131 16.81 13.53 11.39
C PRO A 131 15.33 13.80 11.70
N ASP A 132 14.93 15.07 11.79
CA ASP A 132 13.59 15.55 12.12
C ASP A 132 12.79 16.08 10.92
N GLU A 133 13.45 16.51 9.82
CA GLU A 133 12.80 17.08 8.64
C GLU A 133 12.87 16.15 7.42
N THR A 134 11.74 16.01 6.72
CA THR A 134 11.61 15.17 5.52
C THR A 134 10.53 15.74 4.62
N TYR A 135 10.84 15.90 3.32
CA TYR A 135 9.82 16.23 2.33
C TYR A 135 9.28 14.96 1.71
N ILE A 136 7.96 14.83 1.67
CA ILE A 136 7.29 13.68 1.06
C ILE A 136 6.55 14.18 -0.17
N TYR A 137 6.81 13.54 -1.30
CA TYR A 137 6.19 13.85 -2.56
C TYR A 137 5.22 12.74 -2.93
N TYR A 138 4.10 13.15 -3.53
CA TYR A 138 3.01 12.29 -3.95
C TYR A 138 2.74 12.60 -5.42
N ALA A 139 2.72 11.56 -6.25
CA ALA A 139 2.46 11.67 -7.67
C ALA A 139 1.43 10.61 -8.10
N PRO A 140 0.19 11.01 -8.40
CA PRO A 140 -0.77 10.11 -9.01
C PRO A 140 -0.30 9.68 -10.41
N ALA A 141 -0.34 8.38 -10.66
CA ALA A 141 -0.05 7.75 -11.94
C ALA A 141 -1.34 7.63 -12.77
N LEU A 142 -1.36 8.40 -13.87
CA LEU A 142 -2.42 8.36 -14.87
C LEU A 142 -2.18 7.23 -15.87
N LEU A 143 -3.27 6.67 -16.37
CA LEU A 143 -3.26 5.62 -17.38
C LEU A 143 -3.23 6.27 -18.76
N LYS A 144 -2.09 6.14 -19.44
CA LYS A 144 -1.92 6.66 -20.80
C LYS A 144 -2.87 5.95 -21.76
N GLY A 145 -3.66 6.73 -22.50
CA GLY A 145 -4.62 6.21 -23.47
C GLY A 145 -5.91 5.65 -22.87
N ALA A 146 -6.09 5.73 -21.55
CA ALA A 146 -7.39 5.44 -20.93
C ALA A 146 -8.36 6.62 -21.17
N PRO A 147 -9.67 6.37 -21.23
CA PRO A 147 -10.67 7.43 -21.27
C PRO A 147 -10.51 8.45 -20.13
N ASP A 148 -10.73 9.73 -20.42
CA ASP A 148 -10.52 10.84 -19.48
C ASP A 148 -11.30 10.68 -18.18
N ALA A 149 -12.48 10.04 -18.22
CA ALA A 149 -13.28 9.77 -17.04
C ALA A 149 -12.56 8.88 -16.01
N ILE A 150 -11.75 7.91 -16.48
CA ILE A 150 -10.93 7.06 -15.60
C ILE A 150 -9.87 7.93 -14.92
N ASN A 151 -9.08 8.67 -15.70
CA ASN A 151 -8.00 9.50 -15.16
C ASN A 151 -8.53 10.64 -14.26
N THR A 152 -9.72 11.16 -14.55
CA THR A 152 -10.37 12.16 -13.71
C THR A 152 -10.71 11.58 -12.34
N LEU A 153 -11.33 10.40 -12.30
CA LEU A 153 -11.63 9.75 -11.02
C LEU A 153 -10.35 9.39 -10.26
N ARG A 154 -9.33 8.89 -10.97
CA ARG A 154 -7.95 8.70 -10.47
C ARG A 154 -7.48 9.89 -9.67
N LEU A 155 -7.49 11.07 -10.26
CA LEU A 155 -7.09 12.28 -9.56
C LEU A 155 -8.00 12.62 -8.38
N ARG A 156 -9.33 12.43 -8.47
CA ARG A 156 -10.25 12.77 -7.38
C ARG A 156 -10.10 11.89 -6.14
N GLU A 157 -9.87 10.59 -6.33
CA GLU A 157 -9.65 9.66 -5.21
C GLU A 157 -8.27 9.91 -4.54
N ASP A 158 -7.24 10.23 -5.33
CA ASP A 158 -5.91 10.64 -4.83
C ASP A 158 -6.01 11.90 -3.95
N GLU A 159 -6.69 12.94 -4.45
CA GLU A 159 -6.90 14.20 -3.73
C GLU A 159 -7.60 13.97 -2.37
N GLY A 160 -8.60 13.08 -2.33
CA GLY A 160 -9.36 12.78 -1.12
C GLY A 160 -8.60 11.92 -0.11
N ALA A 161 -7.76 11.00 -0.57
CA ALA A 161 -7.06 10.07 0.30
C ALA A 161 -5.71 10.60 0.78
N TYR A 162 -4.87 11.09 -0.15
CA TYR A 162 -3.43 11.23 0.09
C TYR A 162 -2.81 12.55 -0.38
N GLY A 163 -3.61 13.50 -0.88
CA GLY A 163 -3.15 14.88 -1.06
C GLY A 163 -2.81 15.58 0.27
N PRO A 164 -2.24 16.81 0.25
CA PRO A 164 -1.97 17.59 1.46
C PRO A 164 -3.19 17.86 2.37
N ALA A 165 -4.40 17.67 1.83
CA ALA A 165 -5.67 17.76 2.55
C ALA A 165 -6.43 16.42 2.56
N GLY A 166 -5.76 15.32 2.25
CA GLY A 166 -6.34 13.98 2.18
C GLY A 166 -6.61 13.40 3.57
N PHE A 167 -7.71 12.69 3.71
CA PHE A 167 -8.19 12.18 5.00
C PHE A 167 -7.28 11.09 5.58
N GLN A 168 -6.75 10.20 4.75
CA GLN A 168 -5.89 9.10 5.23
C GLN A 168 -4.50 9.62 5.59
N LEU A 169 -3.92 10.46 4.74
CA LEU A 169 -2.60 11.02 5.01
C LEU A 169 -2.57 11.87 6.30
N ALA A 170 -3.64 12.60 6.60
CA ALA A 170 -3.74 13.35 7.84
C ALA A 170 -3.64 12.45 9.09
N ASP A 171 -4.33 11.29 9.08
CA ASP A 171 -4.26 10.33 10.18
C ASP A 171 -2.84 9.76 10.35
N ASP A 172 -2.19 9.40 9.23
CA ASP A 172 -0.84 8.84 9.26
C ASP A 172 0.20 9.85 9.76
N ILE A 173 0.14 11.11 9.30
CA ILE A 173 1.05 12.18 9.74
C ILE A 173 1.00 12.37 11.25
N GLU A 174 -0.20 12.36 11.84
CA GLU A 174 -0.38 12.49 13.28
C GLU A 174 0.30 11.34 14.03
N VAL A 175 0.14 10.10 13.55
CA VAL A 175 0.79 8.92 14.14
C VAL A 175 2.31 9.02 14.02
N TRP A 176 2.84 9.42 12.85
CA TRP A 176 4.28 9.58 12.66
C TRP A 176 4.87 10.63 13.59
N GLN A 177 4.21 11.78 13.73
CA GLN A 177 4.67 12.88 14.58
C GLN A 177 4.64 12.49 16.07
N ARG A 178 3.58 11.80 16.51
CA ARG A 178 3.49 11.29 17.89
C ARG A 178 4.53 10.22 18.18
N ASN A 179 4.72 9.27 17.28
CA ASN A 179 5.76 8.25 17.44
C ASN A 179 7.14 8.88 17.50
N TYR A 180 7.44 9.83 16.61
CA TYR A 180 8.73 10.54 16.62
C TYR A 180 8.96 11.30 17.92
N THR A 181 7.96 12.06 18.40
CA THR A 181 8.04 12.77 19.69
C THR A 181 8.18 11.80 20.87
N GLY A 182 7.48 10.66 20.83
CA GLY A 182 7.54 9.63 21.87
C GLY A 182 8.92 8.99 21.99
N LEU A 183 9.67 8.87 20.88
CA LEU A 183 11.04 8.33 20.91
C LEU A 183 12.02 9.22 21.68
N ASP A 184 11.75 10.52 21.81
CA ASP A 184 12.60 11.44 22.59
C ASP A 184 12.58 11.13 24.09
N ALA A 185 11.57 10.42 24.58
CA ALA A 185 11.50 9.99 25.97
C ALA A 185 12.64 9.01 26.34
N ARG A 186 13.18 8.26 25.37
CA ARG A 186 14.29 7.30 25.54
C ARG A 186 14.09 6.26 26.67
N MET A 187 12.85 6.00 27.04
CA MET A 187 12.49 5.06 28.11
C MET A 187 12.53 3.59 27.67
N ASN A 188 12.31 3.33 26.38
CA ASN A 188 12.38 2.00 25.78
C ASN A 188 13.65 1.88 24.95
N GLU A 189 14.47 0.86 25.22
CA GLU A 189 15.68 0.59 24.43
C GLU A 189 15.36 0.00 23.05
N TRP A 190 14.25 -0.75 22.94
CA TRP A 190 13.91 -1.54 21.76
C TRP A 190 12.51 -1.18 21.24
N ILE A 191 12.41 -1.05 19.91
CA ILE A 191 11.14 -1.13 19.18
C ILE A 191 10.98 -2.57 18.73
N MET A 192 9.87 -3.19 19.13
CA MET A 192 9.62 -4.60 18.88
C MET A 192 8.90 -4.79 17.54
N MET A 193 9.47 -5.58 16.64
CA MET A 193 8.88 -5.95 15.33
C MET A 193 8.78 -7.46 15.19
N HIS A 194 7.91 -8.07 16.00
CA HIS A 194 7.82 -9.53 16.15
C HIS A 194 6.51 -10.14 15.65
N ARG A 195 5.59 -9.34 15.09
CA ARG A 195 4.36 -9.85 14.52
C ARG A 195 4.70 -10.76 13.32
N GLY A 196 4.14 -11.96 13.34
CA GLY A 196 4.44 -13.01 12.37
C GLY A 196 5.63 -13.90 12.73
N MET A 197 6.49 -13.52 13.68
CA MET A 197 7.59 -14.39 14.11
C MET A 197 7.05 -15.67 14.76
N GLY A 198 7.52 -16.82 14.27
CA GLY A 198 7.05 -18.14 14.70
C GLY A 198 5.88 -18.69 13.88
N ASN A 199 5.26 -17.88 13.02
CA ASN A 199 4.35 -18.40 12.00
C ASN A 199 5.13 -19.06 10.86
N PRO A 200 4.50 -19.98 10.11
CA PRO A 200 5.12 -20.54 8.90
C PRO A 200 5.41 -19.44 7.87
N SER A 201 6.61 -19.46 7.32
CA SER A 201 7.00 -18.73 6.12
C SER A 201 7.19 -19.70 4.95
N TRP A 202 7.03 -19.23 3.72
CA TRP A 202 7.32 -20.01 2.50
C TRP A 202 8.07 -19.17 1.47
N VAL A 203 8.54 -19.82 0.41
CA VAL A 203 9.12 -19.16 -0.76
C VAL A 203 8.12 -19.27 -1.89
N ASP A 204 7.78 -18.14 -2.53
CA ASP A 204 6.84 -18.13 -3.66
C ASP A 204 7.52 -18.46 -4.99
N GLU A 205 6.74 -18.47 -6.07
CA GLU A 205 7.20 -18.78 -7.43
C GLU A 205 8.25 -17.79 -7.97
N GLU A 206 8.31 -16.58 -7.41
CA GLU A 206 9.27 -15.53 -7.77
C GLU A 206 10.53 -15.58 -6.88
N GLY A 207 10.58 -16.49 -5.91
CA GLY A 207 11.71 -16.67 -5.00
C GLY A 207 11.68 -15.74 -3.77
N ALA A 208 10.59 -15.00 -3.55
CA ALA A 208 10.43 -14.12 -2.39
C ALA A 208 10.08 -14.93 -1.15
N THR A 209 10.60 -14.54 0.01
CA THR A 209 10.15 -15.08 1.29
C THR A 209 8.84 -14.42 1.67
N VAL A 210 7.83 -15.20 2.07
CA VAL A 210 6.48 -14.72 2.31
C VAL A 210 5.98 -15.13 3.69
N GLU A 211 5.29 -14.20 4.36
CA GLU A 211 4.56 -14.43 5.61
C GLU A 211 3.12 -13.87 5.50
N GLY A 212 2.13 -14.52 6.11
CA GLY A 212 0.73 -14.06 6.11
C GLY A 212 0.32 -13.28 7.36
N HIS A 213 -0.99 -13.05 7.51
CA HIS A 213 -1.63 -12.53 8.73
C HIS A 213 -1.13 -11.17 9.21
N LEU A 214 -0.92 -10.24 8.27
CA LEU A 214 -0.41 -8.89 8.54
C LEU A 214 0.94 -8.93 9.26
N SER A 215 1.84 -9.81 8.82
CA SER A 215 3.19 -9.93 9.40
C SER A 215 4.02 -8.65 9.24
N GLU A 216 4.92 -8.40 10.19
CA GLU A 216 5.94 -7.34 10.12
C GLU A 216 7.19 -7.76 9.33
N LEU A 217 7.12 -8.82 8.50
CA LEU A 217 8.23 -9.24 7.64
C LEU A 217 8.76 -8.07 6.79
N ASN A 218 7.86 -7.27 6.20
CA ASN A 218 8.24 -6.14 5.35
C ASN A 218 9.10 -5.10 6.10
N GLN A 219 8.75 -4.78 7.35
CA GLN A 219 9.51 -3.88 8.21
C GLN A 219 10.85 -4.52 8.59
N ARG A 220 10.85 -5.80 8.98
CA ARG A 220 12.09 -6.53 9.31
C ARG A 220 13.05 -6.56 8.12
N THR A 221 12.58 -6.83 6.90
CA THR A 221 13.36 -6.81 5.67
C THR A 221 14.05 -5.47 5.45
N GLN A 222 13.31 -4.36 5.59
CA GLN A 222 13.85 -3.00 5.47
C GLN A 222 14.92 -2.71 6.53
N TRP A 223 14.64 -2.99 7.81
CA TRP A 223 15.56 -2.69 8.91
C TRP A 223 16.81 -3.57 8.90
N MET A 224 16.69 -4.85 8.51
CA MET A 224 17.83 -5.74 8.31
C MET A 224 18.75 -5.22 7.20
N HIS A 225 18.19 -4.77 6.08
CA HIS A 225 18.99 -4.20 5.00
C HIS A 225 19.58 -2.83 5.37
N TYR A 226 18.80 -1.94 5.99
CA TYR A 226 19.27 -0.66 6.50
C TYR A 226 20.47 -0.84 7.43
N LYS A 227 20.41 -1.81 8.36
CA LYS A 227 21.53 -2.14 9.25
C LYS A 227 22.77 -2.54 8.46
N LYS A 228 22.65 -3.44 7.46
CA LYS A 228 23.78 -3.86 6.61
C LYS A 228 24.43 -2.67 5.89
N VAL A 229 23.60 -1.80 5.30
CA VAL A 229 24.06 -0.58 4.61
C VAL A 229 24.82 0.34 5.55
N MET A 230 24.26 0.60 6.73
CA MET A 230 24.85 1.52 7.72
C MET A 230 26.10 0.95 8.40
N THR A 231 26.28 -0.38 8.45
CA THR A 231 27.47 -1.02 9.02
C THR A 231 28.53 -1.41 7.98
N GLY A 232 28.28 -1.19 6.70
CA GLY A 232 29.22 -1.53 5.62
C GLY A 232 29.32 -3.02 5.31
N GLN A 233 28.30 -3.81 5.65
CA GLN A 233 28.23 -5.25 5.40
C GLN A 233 27.58 -5.52 4.03
N TYR A 234 28.35 -5.33 2.95
CA TYR A 234 27.94 -5.59 1.56
C TYR A 234 28.49 -6.91 1.03
#